data_AF-A0A521LBV3-F1
#
_entry.id   AF-A0A521LBV3-F1
#
_cell.length_a   1.000
_cell.length_b   1.000
_cell.length_c   1.000
_cell.angle_alpha   90.00
_cell.angle_beta   90.00
_cell.angle_gamma   90.00
#
_symmetry.space_group_name_H-M   'P 1'
#
loop_
_entity.id
_entity.type
_entity.pdbx_description
1 polymer ?
#
loop_
_entity_poly.entity_id
_entity_poly.type
_entity_poly.pdbx_seq_one_letter_code
_entity_poly.pdbx_strand_id
1 'polypeptide(L)'
;MSKQSSLQKLSGSKASPSSSLDQASTAELTKQAVRLTTELAAWHLAMSLQEAVESEEATAVQRVLGQASTQRSWLLETEGRRALRRAVHFMALDLTLTSTQLIQTGVLSGYAEYEAYLDQTYPRLTGGAESWLVVAEREGAEGIRRRLMEFGKSEAGHEADREALMRRYVALRLHPMLTAQAIVSAAKAEAEAERQVR
;
A
#
# COMPACT_ATOMS: atom_id res chain seq x y z
N MET A 1 9.91 35.42 56.18
CA MET A 1 9.42 35.45 54.78
C MET A 1 9.53 34.03 54.22
N SER A 2 8.53 33.16 54.37
CA SER A 2 7.29 32.99 53.60
C SER A 2 7.48 32.47 52.15
N LYS A 3 7.35 31.14 52.02
CA LYS A 3 6.62 30.31 51.03
C LYS A 3 7.03 30.27 49.53
N GLN A 4 7.35 29.05 49.07
CA GLN A 4 6.83 28.27 47.90
C GLN A 4 7.99 27.43 47.28
N SER A 5 8.14 26.12 47.49
CA SER A 5 7.31 24.97 47.12
C SER A 5 7.00 24.85 45.62
N SER A 6 7.62 23.83 45.01
CA SER A 6 7.09 22.95 43.96
C SER A 6 6.94 23.51 42.54
N LEU A 7 7.58 22.83 41.58
CA LEU A 7 7.00 22.22 40.36
C LEU A 7 8.17 21.64 39.54
N GLN A 8 8.46 20.34 39.66
CA GLN A 8 7.91 19.28 38.81
C GLN A 8 8.13 19.47 37.30
N LYS A 9 8.88 18.52 36.74
CA LYS A 9 8.57 17.80 35.49
C LYS A 9 7.88 18.62 34.39
N LEU A 10 8.65 19.05 33.40
CA LEU A 10 8.19 19.00 32.02
C LEU A 10 9.27 18.30 31.18
N SER A 11 9.22 16.97 31.28
CA SER A 11 9.52 16.09 30.15
C SER A 11 8.57 16.50 29.02
N GLY A 12 9.02 17.43 28.19
CA GLY A 12 8.41 17.71 26.90
C GLY A 12 8.95 16.72 25.88
N SER A 13 8.59 15.44 26.03
CA SER A 13 8.62 14.51 24.90
C SER A 13 7.67 15.07 23.85
N LYS A 14 8.20 15.82 22.88
CA LYS A 14 7.51 16.04 21.61
C LYS A 14 7.55 14.71 20.89
N ALA A 15 6.53 13.89 21.13
CA ALA A 15 6.17 12.82 20.22
C ALA A 15 5.90 13.48 18.86
N SER A 16 6.75 13.19 17.87
CA SER A 16 6.50 13.55 16.48
C SER A 16 5.17 12.92 16.05
N PRO A 17 4.17 13.70 15.61
CA PRO A 17 2.84 13.19 15.25
C PRO A 17 2.79 12.62 13.81
N SER A 18 3.93 12.26 13.21
CA SER A 18 4.00 11.86 11.80
C SER A 18 3.48 10.44 11.52
N SER A 19 3.40 9.57 12.54
CA SER A 19 3.07 8.14 12.34
C SER A 19 1.60 7.87 11.97
N SER A 20 0.67 8.72 12.40
CA SER A 20 -0.75 8.56 12.10
C SER A 20 -1.15 9.11 10.72
N LEU A 21 -0.35 10.03 10.16
CA LEU A 21 -0.68 10.72 8.91
C LEU A 21 -0.41 9.84 7.67
N ASP A 22 0.66 9.03 7.68
CA ASP A 22 1.08 8.26 6.50
C ASP A 22 0.35 6.90 6.35
N GLN A 23 -0.05 6.27 7.46
CA GLN A 23 -0.97 5.12 7.42
C GLN A 23 -2.40 5.56 7.08
N ALA A 24 -2.84 6.71 7.63
CA ALA A 24 -4.11 7.28 7.25
C ALA A 24 -4.13 7.66 5.77
N SER A 25 -3.02 8.17 5.20
CA SER A 25 -2.95 8.54 3.79
C SER A 25 -3.01 7.33 2.86
N THR A 26 -2.33 6.22 3.17
CA THR A 26 -2.40 4.99 2.35
C THR A 26 -3.78 4.31 2.44
N ALA A 27 -4.37 4.25 3.64
CA ALA A 27 -5.73 3.74 3.81
C ALA A 27 -6.77 4.61 3.09
N GLU A 28 -6.60 5.94 3.16
CA GLU A 28 -7.48 6.90 2.49
C GLU A 28 -7.31 6.86 0.96
N LEU A 29 -6.08 6.76 0.44
CA LEU A 29 -5.82 6.55 -0.99
C LEU A 29 -6.46 5.25 -1.50
N THR A 30 -6.34 4.17 -0.73
CA THR A 30 -6.97 2.89 -1.08
C THR A 30 -8.48 3.02 -1.12
N LYS A 31 -9.07 3.71 -0.14
CA LYS A 31 -10.52 3.96 -0.08
C LYS A 31 -10.99 4.84 -1.25
N GLN A 32 -10.25 5.91 -1.58
CA GLN A 32 -10.54 6.80 -2.69
C GLN A 32 -10.42 6.09 -4.04
N ALA A 33 -9.39 5.27 -4.23
CA ALA A 33 -9.22 4.48 -5.45
C ALA A 33 -10.33 3.44 -5.62
N VAL A 34 -10.71 2.71 -4.56
CA VAL A 34 -11.85 1.77 -4.60
C VAL A 34 -13.15 2.50 -4.93
N ARG A 35 -13.37 3.68 -4.33
CA ARG A 35 -14.52 4.52 -4.63
C ARG A 35 -14.52 4.95 -6.10
N LEU A 36 -13.39 5.45 -6.62
CA LEU A 36 -13.23 5.84 -8.01
C LEU A 36 -13.50 4.68 -8.97
N THR A 37 -12.99 3.47 -8.71
CA THR A 37 -13.27 2.29 -9.54
C THR A 37 -14.76 1.96 -9.54
N THR A 38 -15.43 2.10 -8.40
CA THR A 38 -16.88 1.88 -8.29
C THR A 38 -17.66 2.94 -9.07
N GLU A 39 -17.25 4.21 -8.97
CA GLU A 39 -17.85 5.33 -9.69
C GLU A 39 -17.64 5.20 -11.21
N LEU A 40 -16.45 4.81 -11.66
CA LEU A 40 -16.16 4.55 -13.08
C LEU A 40 -16.96 3.36 -13.63
N ALA A 41 -17.08 2.28 -12.87
CA ALA A 41 -17.91 1.13 -13.25
C ALA A 41 -19.39 1.53 -13.38
N ALA A 42 -19.89 2.32 -12.43
CA ALA A 42 -21.26 2.85 -12.48
C ALA A 42 -21.47 3.79 -13.67
N TRP A 43 -20.50 4.68 -13.96
CA TRP A 43 -20.56 5.59 -15.09
C TRP A 43 -20.53 4.85 -16.43
N HIS A 44 -19.62 3.89 -16.60
CA HIS A 44 -19.57 3.05 -17.80
C HIS A 44 -20.88 2.30 -18.03
N LEU A 45 -21.46 1.73 -16.97
CA LEU A 45 -22.75 1.04 -17.06
C LEU A 45 -23.88 1.99 -17.49
N ALA A 46 -23.92 3.21 -16.93
CA ALA A 46 -24.93 4.20 -17.29
C ALA A 46 -24.83 4.58 -18.78
N MET A 47 -23.61 4.79 -19.30
CA MET A 47 -23.40 5.04 -20.73
C MET A 47 -23.82 3.85 -21.59
N SER A 48 -23.42 2.62 -21.22
CA SER A 48 -23.81 1.42 -22.00
C SER A 48 -25.32 1.17 -22.00
N LEU A 49 -26.02 1.50 -20.90
CA LEU A 49 -27.48 1.43 -20.85
C LEU A 49 -28.12 2.48 -21.76
N GLN A 50 -27.58 3.70 -21.77
CA GLN A 50 -28.06 4.77 -22.64
C GLN A 50 -27.89 4.36 -24.11
N GLU A 51 -26.69 3.92 -24.52
CA GLU A 51 -26.40 3.45 -25.87
C GLU A 51 -27.30 2.27 -26.29
N ALA A 52 -27.52 1.31 -25.38
CA ALA A 52 -28.38 0.17 -25.64
C ALA A 52 -29.85 0.58 -25.82
N VAL A 53 -30.34 1.56 -25.07
CA VAL A 53 -31.70 2.10 -25.22
C VAL A 53 -31.81 2.89 -26.53
N GLU A 54 -30.82 3.69 -26.87
CA GLU A 54 -30.76 4.45 -28.13
C GLU A 54 -30.68 3.55 -29.38
N SER A 55 -30.13 2.33 -29.24
CA SER A 55 -30.06 1.36 -30.34
C SER A 55 -31.38 0.70 -30.72
N GLU A 56 -32.44 0.88 -29.92
CA GLU A 56 -33.77 0.22 -30.05
C GLU A 56 -33.73 -1.33 -30.08
N GLU A 57 -32.57 -1.95 -29.85
CA GLU A 57 -32.40 -3.40 -29.80
C GLU A 57 -32.66 -3.94 -28.39
N ALA A 58 -33.78 -4.64 -28.18
CA ALA A 58 -34.09 -5.29 -26.91
C ALA A 58 -32.99 -6.26 -26.42
N THR A 59 -32.28 -6.89 -27.36
CA THR A 59 -31.13 -7.75 -27.10
C THR A 59 -29.91 -6.99 -26.57
N ALA A 60 -29.72 -5.73 -26.97
CA ALA A 60 -28.64 -4.89 -26.45
C ALA A 60 -28.88 -4.54 -24.98
N VAL A 61 -30.12 -4.17 -24.63
CA VAL A 61 -30.50 -3.85 -23.24
C VAL A 61 -30.35 -5.08 -22.33
N GLN A 62 -30.80 -6.27 -22.78
CA GLN A 62 -30.63 -7.51 -22.02
C GLN A 62 -29.16 -7.87 -21.78
N ARG A 63 -28.30 -7.67 -22.80
CA ARG A 63 -26.86 -7.91 -22.68
C ARG A 63 -26.21 -7.01 -21.64
N VAL A 64 -26.53 -5.72 -21.68
CA VAL A 64 -26.01 -4.73 -20.72
C VAL A 64 -26.50 -5.04 -19.30
N LEU A 65 -27.78 -5.43 -19.13
CA LEU A 65 -28.29 -5.84 -17.82
C LEU A 65 -27.62 -7.11 -17.27
N GLY A 66 -27.32 -8.09 -18.14
CA GLY A 66 -26.55 -9.27 -17.76
C GLY A 66 -25.13 -8.92 -17.28
N GLN A 67 -24.43 -8.06 -18.02
CA GLN A 67 -23.11 -7.53 -17.64
C GLN A 67 -23.18 -6.74 -16.33
N ALA A 68 -24.20 -5.91 -16.15
CA ALA A 68 -24.43 -5.13 -14.93
C ALA A 68 -24.61 -6.01 -13.70
N SER A 69 -25.39 -7.09 -13.82
CA SER A 69 -25.63 -8.03 -12.74
C SER A 69 -24.34 -8.74 -12.31
N THR A 70 -23.50 -9.10 -13.29
CA THR A 70 -22.22 -9.78 -13.07
C THR A 70 -21.21 -8.84 -12.42
N GLN A 71 -21.04 -7.63 -12.95
CA GLN A 71 -20.18 -6.60 -12.38
C GLN A 71 -20.61 -6.24 -10.95
N ARG A 72 -21.92 -6.13 -10.72
CA ARG A 72 -22.47 -5.88 -9.39
C ARG A 72 -22.21 -7.05 -8.44
N SER A 73 -22.38 -8.30 -8.87
CA SER A 73 -22.07 -9.47 -8.04
C SER A 73 -20.59 -9.47 -7.65
N TRP A 74 -19.70 -9.35 -8.64
CA TRP A 74 -18.27 -9.32 -8.42
C TRP A 74 -17.82 -8.17 -7.50
N LEU A 75 -18.39 -6.98 -7.70
CA LEU A 75 -18.12 -5.84 -6.82
C LEU A 75 -18.61 -6.10 -5.40
N LEU A 76 -19.74 -6.79 -5.19
CA LEU A 76 -20.32 -7.06 -3.87
C LEU A 76 -19.72 -8.29 -3.18
N GLU A 77 -19.15 -9.21 -3.94
CA GLU A 77 -18.52 -10.41 -3.42
C GLU A 77 -17.22 -10.13 -2.67
N THR A 78 -16.98 -10.92 -1.63
CA THR A 78 -15.90 -10.64 -0.69
C THR A 78 -14.52 -10.94 -1.24
N GLU A 79 -14.38 -11.89 -2.16
CA GLU A 79 -13.07 -12.33 -2.69
C GLU A 79 -12.52 -11.40 -3.76
N GLY A 80 -13.28 -11.12 -4.83
CA GLY A 80 -12.90 -10.16 -5.89
C GLY A 80 -12.61 -8.77 -5.31
N ARG A 81 -13.50 -8.24 -4.46
CA ARG A 81 -13.29 -6.98 -3.74
C ARG A 81 -12.07 -7.01 -2.82
N ARG A 82 -11.70 -8.15 -2.22
CA ARG A 82 -10.51 -8.28 -1.37
C ARG A 82 -9.23 -8.32 -2.21
N ALA A 83 -9.24 -8.98 -3.37
CA ALA A 83 -8.10 -9.01 -4.28
C ALA A 83 -7.81 -7.61 -4.86
N LEU A 84 -8.85 -6.90 -5.33
CA LEU A 84 -8.72 -5.53 -5.83
C LEU A 84 -8.18 -4.57 -4.76
N ARG A 85 -8.75 -4.64 -3.54
CA ARG A 85 -8.27 -3.82 -2.41
C ARG A 85 -6.80 -4.06 -2.10
N ARG A 86 -6.34 -5.31 -2.17
CA ARG A 86 -4.92 -5.64 -1.95
C ARG A 86 -4.02 -5.11 -3.06
N ALA A 87 -4.45 -5.21 -4.32
CA ALA A 87 -3.70 -4.64 -5.45
C ALA A 87 -3.51 -3.13 -5.28
N VAL A 88 -4.58 -2.41 -4.99
CA VAL A 88 -4.56 -0.95 -4.75
C VAL A 88 -3.70 -0.61 -3.54
N HIS A 89 -3.84 -1.34 -2.43
CA HIS A 89 -3.05 -1.12 -1.22
C HIS A 89 -1.55 -1.23 -1.47
N PHE A 90 -1.11 -2.30 -2.13
CA PHE A 90 0.32 -2.50 -2.42
C PHE A 90 0.86 -1.44 -3.39
N MET A 91 0.08 -1.02 -4.39
CA MET A 91 0.46 0.09 -5.27
C MET A 91 0.58 1.43 -4.53
N ALA A 92 -0.39 1.75 -3.66
CA ALA A 92 -0.35 2.96 -2.86
C ALA A 92 0.84 2.97 -1.90
N LEU A 93 1.14 1.82 -1.30
CA LEU A 93 2.27 1.65 -0.40
C LEU A 93 3.61 1.74 -1.15
N ASP A 94 3.72 1.11 -2.33
CA ASP A 94 4.89 1.23 -3.19
C ASP A 94 5.14 2.69 -3.61
N LEU A 95 4.10 3.39 -4.05
CA LEU A 95 4.18 4.82 -4.39
C LEU A 95 4.62 5.65 -3.18
N THR A 96 4.09 5.37 -1.99
CA THR A 96 4.43 6.10 -0.75
C THR A 96 5.89 5.87 -0.34
N LEU A 97 6.43 4.69 -0.60
CA LEU A 97 7.82 4.35 -0.29
C LEU A 97 8.78 4.93 -1.34
N THR A 98 8.38 4.98 -2.62
CA THR A 98 9.24 5.38 -3.75
C THR A 98 9.10 6.84 -4.19
N SER A 99 8.04 7.55 -3.77
CA SER A 99 7.63 8.91 -4.18
C SER A 99 8.71 9.99 -4.11
N THR A 100 9.82 9.77 -3.40
CA THR A 100 10.92 10.74 -3.22
C THR A 100 12.31 10.14 -3.47
N GLN A 101 12.40 8.96 -4.09
CA GLN A 101 13.65 8.21 -4.21
C GLN A 101 14.32 8.40 -5.58
N LEU A 102 15.25 9.35 -5.69
CA LEU A 102 16.28 9.30 -6.72
C LEU A 102 17.23 8.14 -6.38
N ILE A 103 17.33 7.14 -7.25
CA ILE A 103 18.28 6.03 -7.10
C ILE A 103 19.69 6.63 -7.09
N GLN A 104 20.33 6.68 -5.92
CA GLN A 104 21.75 6.98 -5.85
C GLN A 104 22.53 5.78 -6.38
N THR A 105 23.16 5.95 -7.54
CA THR A 105 23.96 4.92 -8.22
C THR A 105 25.37 4.76 -7.65
N GLY A 106 25.77 5.61 -6.69
CA GLY A 106 27.06 5.53 -5.99
C GLY A 106 27.16 4.34 -5.04
N VAL A 107 28.38 3.87 -4.76
CA VAL A 107 28.63 2.86 -3.72
C VAL A 107 28.37 3.50 -2.36
N LEU A 108 27.33 3.06 -1.67
CA LEU A 108 27.05 3.48 -0.30
C LEU A 108 27.90 2.63 0.65
N SER A 109 28.75 3.28 1.43
CA SER A 109 29.51 2.61 2.49
C SER A 109 28.54 1.95 3.48
N GLY A 110 28.83 0.72 3.89
CA GLY A 110 27.99 -0.01 4.84
C GLY A 110 26.73 -0.68 4.25
N TYR A 111 26.51 -0.62 2.92
CA TYR A 111 25.30 -1.20 2.32
C TYR A 111 25.24 -2.71 2.40
N ALA A 112 26.37 -3.40 2.24
CA ALA A 112 26.40 -4.86 2.32
C ALA A 112 26.03 -5.34 3.73
N GLU A 113 26.52 -4.65 4.76
CA GLU A 113 26.22 -4.94 6.17
C GLU A 113 24.76 -4.60 6.50
N TYR A 114 24.26 -3.48 5.98
CA TYR A 114 22.86 -3.08 6.12
C TYR A 114 21.90 -4.10 5.49
N GLU A 115 22.17 -4.50 4.25
CA GLU A 115 21.39 -5.51 3.53
C GLU A 115 21.43 -6.86 4.26
N ALA A 116 22.61 -7.33 4.64
CA ALA A 116 22.76 -8.59 5.35
C ALA A 116 22.01 -8.59 6.68
N TYR A 117 22.02 -7.48 7.42
CA TYR A 117 21.25 -7.34 8.65
C TYR A 117 19.75 -7.48 8.41
N LEU A 118 19.21 -6.76 7.42
CA LEU A 118 17.78 -6.80 7.13
C LEU A 118 17.34 -8.16 6.60
N ASP A 119 18.14 -8.79 5.76
CA ASP A 119 17.83 -10.11 5.20
C ASP A 119 17.95 -11.22 6.26
N GLN A 120 18.79 -11.06 7.29
CA GLN A 120 18.85 -11.99 8.42
C GLN A 120 17.71 -11.77 9.42
N THR A 121 17.35 -10.51 9.67
CA THR A 121 16.31 -10.15 10.66
C THR A 121 14.90 -10.36 10.10
N TYR A 122 14.72 -10.07 8.81
CA TYR A 122 13.46 -10.19 8.08
C TYR A 122 13.62 -11.08 6.84
N PRO A 123 13.98 -12.37 7.02
CA PRO A 123 14.37 -13.26 5.93
C PRO A 123 13.20 -13.65 5.02
N ARG A 124 11.97 -13.45 5.51
CA ARG A 124 10.77 -13.87 4.80
C ARG A 124 10.13 -12.68 4.12
N LEU A 125 10.01 -12.76 2.81
CA LEU A 125 9.19 -11.84 2.04
C LEU A 125 7.70 -12.10 2.28
N THR A 126 7.31 -13.38 2.38
CA THR A 126 5.94 -13.83 2.60
C THR A 126 5.87 -14.86 3.72
N GLY A 127 4.72 -14.94 4.40
CA GLY A 127 4.44 -15.95 5.42
C GLY A 127 5.12 -15.68 6.77
N GLY A 128 4.35 -15.84 7.85
CA GLY A 128 4.80 -15.52 9.20
C GLY A 128 4.61 -14.04 9.56
N ALA A 129 4.43 -13.77 10.86
CA ALA A 129 4.07 -12.45 11.38
C ALA A 129 5.10 -11.35 11.09
N GLU A 130 6.36 -11.74 10.87
CA GLU A 130 7.47 -10.82 10.66
C GLU A 130 7.83 -10.61 9.20
N SER A 131 7.10 -11.22 8.25
CA SER A 131 7.39 -11.03 6.84
C SER A 131 7.09 -9.61 6.36
N TRP A 132 7.84 -9.16 5.35
CA TRP A 132 7.67 -7.82 4.77
C TRP A 132 6.22 -7.57 4.29
N LEU A 133 5.58 -8.56 3.66
CA LEU A 133 4.19 -8.43 3.24
C LEU A 133 3.21 -8.33 4.41
N VAL A 134 3.39 -9.11 5.48
CA VAL A 134 2.48 -9.04 6.64
C VAL A 134 2.58 -7.68 7.31
N VAL A 135 3.76 -7.06 7.29
CA VAL A 135 3.96 -5.73 7.85
C VAL A 135 3.42 -4.64 6.95
N ALA A 136 3.59 -4.79 5.63
CA ALA A 136 2.93 -3.93 4.66
C ALA A 136 1.40 -3.95 4.83
N GLU A 137 0.81 -5.11 5.09
CA GLU A 137 -0.64 -5.27 5.29
C GLU A 137 -1.12 -4.74 6.65
N ARG A 138 -0.37 -4.98 7.73
CA ARG A 138 -0.80 -4.63 9.10
C ARG A 138 -0.41 -3.23 9.54
N GLU A 139 0.78 -2.80 9.17
CA GLU A 139 1.42 -1.58 9.68
C GLU A 139 1.72 -0.56 8.58
N GLY A 140 1.44 -0.90 7.31
CA GLY A 140 1.62 0.01 6.18
C GLY A 140 3.07 0.48 5.98
N ALA A 141 3.22 1.62 5.31
CA ALA A 141 4.54 2.19 4.97
C ALA A 141 5.37 2.52 6.22
N GLU A 142 4.73 2.97 7.31
CA GLU A 142 5.40 3.29 8.56
C GLU A 142 5.99 2.07 9.27
N GLY A 143 5.31 0.92 9.25
CA GLY A 143 5.87 -0.33 9.78
C GLY A 143 7.12 -0.74 9.02
N ILE A 144 7.08 -0.61 7.69
CA ILE A 144 8.24 -0.88 6.82
C ILE A 144 9.38 0.09 7.14
N ARG A 145 9.13 1.40 7.16
CA ARG A 145 10.15 2.41 7.48
C ARG A 145 10.77 2.18 8.86
N ARG A 146 9.96 1.87 9.87
CA ARG A 146 10.44 1.60 11.24
C ARG A 146 11.46 0.47 11.27
N ARG A 147 11.22 -0.60 10.51
CA ARG A 147 12.11 -1.76 10.40
C ARG A 147 13.36 -1.46 9.60
N LEU A 148 13.22 -0.74 8.49
CA LEU A 148 14.36 -0.28 7.70
C LEU A 148 15.29 0.63 8.51
N MET A 149 14.76 1.34 9.50
CA MET A 149 15.52 2.21 10.41
C MET A 149 16.05 1.49 11.65
N GLU A 150 15.87 0.18 11.81
CA GLU A 150 16.38 -0.57 12.97
C GLU A 150 17.89 -0.75 12.98
N PHE A 151 18.49 -0.82 11.80
CA PHE A 151 19.94 -0.93 11.67
C PHE A 151 20.65 0.28 12.30
N GLY A 152 21.61 0.02 13.18
CA GLY A 152 22.45 1.06 13.78
C GLY A 152 21.76 1.95 14.81
N LYS A 153 20.57 1.60 15.34
CA LYS A 153 19.88 2.38 16.40
C LYS A 153 20.74 2.66 17.65
N SER A 154 21.84 1.93 17.87
CA SER A 154 22.78 2.15 18.98
C SER A 154 23.89 3.17 18.70
N GLU A 155 24.12 3.58 17.45
CA GLU A 155 25.23 4.46 17.09
C GLU A 155 24.73 5.84 16.67
N ALA A 156 24.97 6.86 17.50
CA ALA A 156 24.56 8.24 17.27
C ALA A 156 25.54 8.90 16.27
N GLY A 157 25.18 8.98 14.98
CA GLY A 157 26.02 9.71 14.01
C GLY A 157 25.61 9.72 12.54
N HIS A 158 24.73 8.82 12.06
CA HIS A 158 24.62 8.54 10.62
C HIS A 158 23.18 8.53 10.08
N GLU A 159 22.37 9.53 10.40
CA GLU A 159 20.97 9.58 9.96
C GLU A 159 20.83 9.79 8.44
N ALA A 160 21.67 10.64 7.83
CA ALA A 160 21.68 10.87 6.39
C ALA A 160 22.17 9.65 5.59
N ASP A 161 23.14 8.90 6.12
CA ASP A 161 23.62 7.66 5.48
C ASP A 161 22.56 6.56 5.56
N ARG A 162 21.79 6.48 6.65
CA ARG A 162 20.69 5.50 6.79
C ARG A 162 19.55 5.73 5.82
N GLU A 163 19.17 6.98 5.61
CA GLU A 163 18.13 7.31 4.63
C GLU A 163 18.56 6.88 3.22
N ALA A 164 19.83 7.08 2.85
CA ALA A 164 20.36 6.61 1.56
C ALA A 164 20.38 5.07 1.46
N LEU A 165 20.79 4.37 2.52
CA LEU A 165 20.79 2.90 2.60
C LEU A 165 19.38 2.33 2.48
N MET A 166 18.42 2.92 3.21
CA MET A 166 17.00 2.58 3.15
C MET A 166 16.46 2.73 1.72
N ARG A 167 16.67 3.88 1.08
CA ARG A 167 16.21 4.13 -0.29
C ARG A 167 16.73 3.08 -1.25
N ARG A 168 18.02 2.74 -1.15
CA ARG A 168 18.62 1.71 -1.99
C ARG A 168 18.01 0.34 -1.76
N TYR A 169 17.77 -0.05 -0.50
CA TYR A 169 17.12 -1.34 -0.18
C TYR A 169 15.66 -1.37 -0.66
N VAL A 170 14.92 -0.28 -0.48
CA VAL A 170 13.54 -0.15 -1.01
C VAL A 170 13.55 -0.34 -2.52
N ALA A 171 14.39 0.38 -3.26
CA ALA A 171 14.45 0.30 -4.71
C ALA A 171 14.86 -1.09 -5.24
N LEU A 172 15.83 -1.74 -4.59
CA LEU A 172 16.39 -3.00 -5.09
C LEU A 172 15.62 -4.25 -4.63
N ARG A 173 14.96 -4.21 -3.46
CA ARG A 173 14.33 -5.39 -2.85
C ARG A 173 12.83 -5.23 -2.70
N LEU A 174 12.38 -4.15 -2.03
CA LEU A 174 10.97 -4.01 -1.66
C LEU A 174 10.09 -3.58 -2.83
N HIS A 175 10.53 -2.64 -3.67
CA HIS A 175 9.75 -2.15 -4.81
C HIS A 175 9.40 -3.26 -5.81
N PRO A 176 10.35 -4.09 -6.30
CA PRO A 176 10.01 -5.21 -7.17
C PRO A 176 9.04 -6.20 -6.53
N MET A 177 9.19 -6.46 -5.22
CA MET A 177 8.31 -7.36 -4.47
C MET A 177 6.89 -6.82 -4.36
N LEU A 178 6.73 -5.57 -3.95
CA LEU A 178 5.42 -4.91 -3.80
C LEU A 178 4.70 -4.83 -5.15
N THR A 179 5.44 -4.48 -6.20
CA THR A 179 4.94 -4.49 -7.58
C THR A 179 4.46 -5.87 -8.00
N ALA A 180 5.27 -6.92 -7.79
CA ALA A 180 4.88 -8.28 -8.12
C ALA A 180 3.62 -8.73 -7.35
N GLN A 181 3.52 -8.39 -6.06
CA GLN A 181 2.36 -8.72 -5.23
C GLN A 181 1.10 -7.95 -5.67
N ALA A 182 1.24 -6.70 -6.09
CA ALA A 182 0.16 -5.91 -6.67
C ALA A 182 -0.35 -6.56 -7.96
N ILE A 183 0.55 -6.95 -8.88
CA ILE A 183 0.23 -7.63 -10.14
C ILE A 183 -0.50 -8.95 -9.87
N VAL A 184 0.02 -9.79 -8.97
CA VAL A 184 -0.63 -11.06 -8.60
C VAL A 184 -2.03 -10.82 -8.03
N SER A 185 -2.21 -9.77 -7.23
CA SER A 185 -3.51 -9.43 -6.65
C SER A 185 -4.49 -8.91 -7.71
N ALA A 186 -4.01 -8.12 -8.68
CA ALA A 186 -4.79 -7.65 -9.82
C ALA A 186 -5.22 -8.81 -10.72
N ALA A 187 -4.30 -9.73 -11.07
CA ALA A 187 -4.60 -10.92 -11.87
C ALA A 187 -5.63 -11.83 -11.18
N LYS A 188 -5.58 -11.95 -9.85
CA LYS A 188 -6.63 -12.66 -9.09
C LYS A 188 -7.98 -11.97 -9.14
N ALA A 189 -7.99 -10.63 -9.08
CA ALA A 189 -9.22 -9.86 -9.20
C ALA A 189 -9.84 -10.02 -10.60
N GLU A 190 -9.01 -9.99 -11.64
CA GLU A 190 -9.39 -10.22 -13.04
C GLU A 190 -9.92 -11.64 -13.25
N ALA A 191 -9.18 -12.67 -12.83
CA ALA A 191 -9.61 -14.06 -12.96
C ALA A 191 -10.94 -14.34 -12.25
N GLU A 192 -11.18 -13.69 -11.11
CA GLU A 192 -12.47 -13.80 -10.41
C GLU A 192 -13.59 -13.08 -11.17
N ALA A 193 -13.30 -11.94 -11.81
CA ALA A 193 -14.27 -11.27 -12.67
C ALA A 193 -14.65 -12.14 -13.88
N GLU A 194 -13.67 -12.79 -14.52
CA GLU A 194 -13.91 -13.66 -15.67
C GLU A 194 -14.71 -14.91 -15.32
N ARG A 195 -14.50 -15.50 -14.14
CA ARG A 195 -15.25 -16.69 -13.70
C ARG A 195 -16.75 -16.44 -13.56
N GLN A 196 -17.14 -15.23 -13.15
CA GLN A 196 -18.54 -14.89 -12.94
C GLN A 196 -19.29 -14.51 -14.22
N VAL A 197 -18.55 -14.23 -15.30
CA VAL A 197 -19.11 -13.95 -16.64
C VAL A 197 -19.42 -15.25 -17.41
N ARG A 198 -18.81 -16.39 -17.02
CA ARG A 198 -18.98 -17.70 -17.69
C ARG A 198 -20.05 -18.54 -17.01
#